data_AF-A0A3M2G791-F1
#
_entry.id   AF-A0A3M2G791-F1
#
_cell.length_a   1.000
_cell.length_b   1.000
_cell.length_c   1.000
_cell.angle_alpha   90.00
_cell.angle_beta   90.00
_cell.angle_gamma   90.00
#
_symmetry.space_group_name_H-M   'P 1'
#
loop_
_entity.id
_entity.type
_entity.pdbx_description
1 polymer ?
#
loop_
_entity_poly.entity_id
_entity_poly.type
_entity_poly.pdbx_seq_one_letter_code
_entity_poly.pdbx_strand_id
1 'polypeptide(L)'
;MLMMKRSVGFTIVELIIVLVILGVLATIAIRSFGTVQQKALCARAKKDMREIVLQIELYMQFTQQNVDGSTDGWTNLINAHHFTKIPEVAGGKPGQQYGIWGDVSTGNIIVWSPLGPGVRPDNGDPWPYDPPDAEYDKFPCHALDYQYTND
;
A
#
# COMPACT_ATOMS: atom_id res chain seq x y z
N MET A 1 45.78 4.48 46.43
CA MET A 1 46.45 3.56 45.48
C MET A 1 45.41 3.12 44.46
N LEU A 2 45.45 3.63 43.23
CA LEU A 2 44.47 3.32 42.19
C LEU A 2 44.96 2.13 41.36
N MET A 3 44.19 1.05 41.36
CA MET A 3 44.50 -0.18 40.65
C MET A 3 44.08 -0.02 39.18
N MET A 4 45.05 0.12 38.29
CA MET A 4 44.82 0.18 36.84
C MET A 4 44.28 -1.18 36.37
N LYS A 5 42.98 -1.23 36.02
CA LYS A 5 42.39 -2.39 35.34
C LYS A 5 43.02 -2.52 33.95
N ARG A 6 43.62 -3.67 33.65
CA ARG A 6 44.05 -4.01 32.28
C ARG A 6 42.81 -4.15 31.39
N SER A 7 42.71 -3.31 30.38
CA SER A 7 41.77 -3.50 29.27
C SER A 7 42.24 -4.69 28.43
N VAL A 8 41.41 -5.73 28.36
CA VAL A 8 41.63 -6.88 27.48
C VAL A 8 41.17 -6.43 26.08
N GLY A 9 42.10 -6.34 25.13
CA GLY A 9 41.81 -5.92 23.76
C GLY A 9 41.22 -7.06 22.92
N PHE A 10 40.27 -6.72 22.07
CA PHE A 10 39.70 -7.64 21.06
C PHE A 10 40.73 -7.93 19.98
N THR A 11 40.84 -9.18 19.53
CA THR A 11 41.82 -9.52 18.49
C THR A 11 41.31 -9.07 17.11
N ILE A 12 42.23 -8.62 16.24
CA ILE A 12 41.89 -8.30 14.84
C ILE A 12 41.29 -9.54 14.13
N VAL A 13 41.76 -10.73 14.50
CA VAL A 13 41.27 -12.00 13.95
C VAL A 13 39.81 -12.25 14.32
N GLU A 14 39.39 -11.97 15.56
CA GLU A 14 37.98 -12.05 15.94
C GLU A 14 37.12 -11.11 15.10
N LEU A 15 37.60 -9.89 14.85
CA LEU A 15 36.84 -8.91 14.08
C LEU A 15 36.74 -9.30 12.60
N ILE A 16 37.78 -9.94 12.05
CA ILE A 16 37.80 -10.43 10.66
C ILE A 16 36.82 -11.59 10.47
N ILE A 17 36.79 -12.57 11.38
CA ILE A 17 35.87 -13.71 11.25
C ILE A 17 34.40 -13.24 11.35
N VAL A 18 34.12 -12.28 12.24
CA VAL A 18 32.76 -11.70 12.37
C VAL A 18 32.32 -11.01 11.08
N LEU A 19 33.20 -10.20 10.47
CA LEU A 19 32.98 -9.58 9.15
C LEU A 19 32.65 -10.62 8.08
N VAL A 20 33.41 -11.73 8.04
CA VAL A 20 33.23 -12.79 7.04
C VAL A 20 31.86 -13.45 7.19
N ILE A 21 31.48 -13.80 8.43
CA ILE A 21 30.17 -14.41 8.70
C ILE A 21 29.04 -13.42 8.39
N LEU A 22 29.16 -12.15 8.79
CA LEU A 22 28.18 -11.11 8.45
C LEU A 22 28.05 -10.90 6.94
N GLY A 23 29.14 -11.00 6.16
CA GLY A 23 29.12 -10.89 4.70
C GLY A 23 28.37 -12.04 4.00
N VAL A 24 28.53 -13.27 4.51
CA VAL A 24 27.78 -14.43 3.99
C VAL A 24 26.29 -14.30 4.31
N LEU A 25 25.95 -13.93 5.55
CA LEU A 25 24.56 -13.74 5.97
C LEU A 25 23.85 -12.60 5.20
N ALA A 26 24.56 -11.50 4.95
CA ALA A 26 24.02 -10.36 4.21
C ALA A 26 23.61 -10.74 2.78
N THR A 27 24.43 -11.55 2.11
CA THR A 27 24.19 -11.98 0.72
C THR A 27 22.89 -12.79 0.59
N ILE A 28 22.62 -13.67 1.56
CA ILE A 28 21.40 -14.51 1.58
C ILE A 28 20.17 -13.65 1.90
N ALA A 29 20.29 -12.72 2.85
CA ALA A 29 19.18 -11.88 3.30
C ALA A 29 18.61 -10.98 2.19
N ILE A 30 19.46 -10.41 1.33
CA ILE A 30 19.07 -9.48 0.25
C ILE A 30 18.03 -10.09 -0.69
N ARG A 31 18.13 -11.39 -0.98
CA ARG A 31 17.24 -12.08 -1.93
C ARG A 31 15.77 -12.07 -1.51
N SER A 32 15.48 -11.97 -0.21
CA SER A 32 14.09 -12.00 0.29
C SER A 32 13.47 -10.62 0.51
N PHE A 33 14.28 -9.58 0.66
CA PHE A 33 13.84 -8.25 1.11
C PHE A 33 12.81 -7.60 0.18
N GLY A 34 13.04 -7.67 -1.15
CA GLY A 34 12.14 -7.06 -2.14
C GLY A 34 10.71 -7.64 -2.10
N THR A 35 10.58 -8.95 -1.97
CA THR A 35 9.27 -9.62 -1.91
C THR A 35 8.50 -9.34 -0.62
N VAL A 36 9.22 -9.20 0.50
CA VAL A 36 8.62 -8.86 1.81
C VAL A 36 8.13 -7.42 1.81
N GLN A 37 8.91 -6.49 1.25
CA GLN A 37 8.52 -5.09 1.11
C GLN A 37 7.25 -4.96 0.25
N GLN A 38 7.19 -5.64 -0.90
CA GLN A 38 6.01 -5.63 -1.75
C GLN A 38 4.77 -6.17 -1.02
N LYS A 39 4.87 -7.32 -0.34
CA LYS A 39 3.76 -7.87 0.45
C LYS A 39 3.27 -6.93 1.55
N ALA A 40 4.19 -6.22 2.22
CA ALA A 40 3.83 -5.23 3.23
C ALA A 40 3.08 -4.04 2.62
N LEU A 41 3.46 -3.58 1.43
CA LEU A 41 2.75 -2.53 0.70
C LEU A 41 1.35 -2.97 0.28
N CYS A 42 1.20 -4.20 -0.23
CA CYS A 42 -0.10 -4.78 -0.61
C CYS A 42 -1.04 -4.87 0.60
N ALA A 43 -0.53 -5.37 1.73
CA ALA A 43 -1.29 -5.50 2.96
C ALA A 43 -1.75 -4.13 3.50
N ARG A 44 -0.89 -3.11 3.37
CA ARG A 44 -1.24 -1.73 3.73
C ARG A 44 -2.32 -1.16 2.82
N ALA A 45 -2.17 -1.29 1.50
CA ALA A 45 -3.18 -0.81 0.55
C ALA A 45 -4.55 -1.46 0.78
N LYS A 46 -4.60 -2.77 1.04
CA LYS A 46 -5.84 -3.48 1.39
C LYS A 46 -6.47 -2.97 2.68
N LYS A 47 -5.66 -2.62 3.69
CA LYS A 47 -6.15 -2.02 4.93
C LYS A 47 -6.74 -0.64 4.66
N ASP A 48 -6.04 0.19 3.89
CA ASP A 48 -6.48 1.55 3.56
C ASP A 48 -7.81 1.52 2.81
N MET A 49 -8.01 0.61 1.84
CA MET A 49 -9.29 0.47 1.12
C MET A 49 -10.46 0.12 2.03
N ARG A 50 -10.26 -0.82 2.97
CA ARG A 50 -11.32 -1.20 3.91
C ARG A 50 -11.75 -0.03 4.78
N GLU A 51 -10.78 0.77 5.21
CA GLU A 51 -11.07 2.00 5.94
C GLU A 51 -11.86 2.97 5.06
N ILE A 52 -11.45 3.17 3.80
CA ILE A 52 -12.16 4.04 2.86
C ILE A 52 -13.62 3.60 2.67
N VAL A 53 -13.86 2.30 2.49
CA VAL A 53 -15.21 1.73 2.31
C VAL A 53 -16.09 2.03 3.51
N LEU A 54 -15.60 1.79 4.72
CA LEU A 54 -16.35 2.04 5.96
C LEU A 54 -16.77 3.52 6.06
N GLN A 55 -15.85 4.43 5.75
CA GLN A 55 -16.14 5.87 5.82
C GLN A 55 -17.12 6.31 4.72
N ILE A 56 -17.00 5.77 3.51
CA ILE A 56 -17.96 6.02 2.42
C ILE A 56 -19.34 5.50 2.80
N GLU A 57 -19.43 4.32 3.41
CA GLU A 57 -20.70 3.74 3.87
C GLU A 57 -21.38 4.65 4.89
N LEU A 58 -20.64 5.12 5.90
CA LEU A 58 -21.17 6.07 6.89
C LEU A 58 -21.63 7.37 6.22
N TYR A 59 -20.81 7.95 5.33
CA TYR A 59 -21.16 9.17 4.61
C TYR A 59 -22.45 9.02 3.80
N MET A 60 -22.56 7.92 3.04
CA MET A 60 -23.73 7.59 2.23
C MET A 60 -24.98 7.40 3.09
N GLN A 61 -24.87 6.78 4.27
CA GLN A 61 -25.98 6.63 5.22
C GLN A 61 -26.47 7.98 5.77
N PHE A 62 -25.57 8.91 6.09
CA PHE A 62 -25.95 10.22 6.65
C PHE A 62 -26.46 11.21 5.60
N THR A 63 -25.85 11.23 4.42
CA THR A 63 -26.13 12.24 3.40
C THR A 63 -27.12 11.78 2.34
N GLN A 64 -27.28 10.47 2.16
CA GLN A 64 -28.03 9.86 1.05
C GLN A 64 -27.53 10.35 -0.32
N GLN A 65 -26.22 10.63 -0.43
CA GLN A 65 -25.56 11.07 -1.66
C GLN A 65 -24.59 10.01 -2.18
N ASN A 66 -24.54 9.87 -3.50
CA ASN A 66 -23.54 9.05 -4.17
C ASN A 66 -22.14 9.65 -4.00
N VAL A 67 -21.14 8.79 -4.09
CA VAL A 67 -19.73 9.16 -4.01
C VAL A 67 -19.03 8.71 -5.29
N ASP A 68 -18.19 9.57 -5.84
CA ASP A 68 -17.36 9.24 -6.99
C ASP A 68 -15.90 9.67 -6.77
N GLY A 69 -14.99 9.12 -7.57
CA GLY A 69 -13.56 9.42 -7.51
C GLY A 69 -13.17 10.79 -8.09
N SER A 70 -14.14 11.69 -8.27
CA SER A 70 -13.88 13.06 -8.75
C SER A 70 -13.17 13.90 -7.66
N THR A 71 -12.52 15.00 -8.06
CA THR A 71 -11.92 15.96 -7.12
C THR A 71 -12.96 16.46 -6.11
N ASP A 72 -14.21 16.60 -6.54
CA ASP A 72 -15.32 17.05 -5.70
C ASP A 72 -15.78 15.94 -4.73
N GLY A 73 -15.80 14.68 -5.17
CA GLY A 73 -16.14 13.52 -4.33
C GLY A 73 -15.19 13.35 -3.14
N TRP A 74 -13.88 13.44 -3.37
CA TRP A 74 -12.89 13.42 -2.29
C TRP A 74 -12.99 14.62 -1.36
N THR A 75 -13.28 15.80 -1.90
CA THR A 75 -13.44 17.05 -1.13
C THR A 75 -14.67 16.99 -0.23
N ASN A 76 -15.77 16.39 -0.69
CA ASN A 76 -16.99 16.21 0.10
C ASN A 76 -16.78 15.23 1.27
N LEU A 77 -16.03 14.15 1.07
CA LEU A 77 -15.67 13.20 2.12
C LEU A 77 -14.78 13.82 3.21
N ILE A 78 -13.85 14.71 2.83
CA ILE A 78 -12.99 15.44 3.77
C ILE A 78 -13.80 16.49 4.55
N ASN A 79 -14.63 17.27 3.86
CA ASN A 79 -15.41 18.35 4.46
C ASN A 79 -16.53 17.84 5.37
N ALA A 80 -17.04 16.62 5.14
CA ALA A 80 -17.99 15.96 6.02
C ALA A 80 -17.35 15.39 7.31
N HIS A 81 -16.06 15.65 7.56
CA HIS A 81 -15.30 15.22 8.75
C HIS A 81 -15.15 13.69 8.93
N HIS A 82 -15.42 12.89 7.90
CA HIS A 82 -15.24 11.44 7.94
C HIS A 82 -13.79 10.99 7.62
N PHE A 83 -12.94 11.89 7.13
CA PHE A 83 -11.51 11.64 6.90
C PHE A 83 -10.64 12.77 7.46
N THR A 84 -9.66 12.45 8.32
CA THR A 84 -8.63 13.43 8.77
C THR A 84 -7.56 13.65 7.70
N LYS A 85 -7.32 12.65 6.85
CA LYS A 85 -6.47 12.71 5.65
C LYS A 85 -6.81 11.50 4.78
N ILE A 86 -6.94 11.68 3.46
CA ILE A 86 -7.05 10.55 2.54
C ILE A 86 -5.74 9.75 2.62
N PRO A 87 -5.77 8.43 2.86
CA PRO A 87 -4.56 7.63 2.86
C PRO A 87 -3.91 7.70 1.48
N GLU A 88 -2.63 8.08 1.45
CA GLU A 88 -1.84 8.07 0.23
C GLU A 88 -1.54 6.62 -0.14
N VAL A 89 -1.60 6.32 -1.44
CA VAL A 89 -1.41 4.97 -1.95
C VAL A 89 -0.02 4.46 -1.54
N ALA A 90 0.04 3.40 -0.75
CA ALA A 90 1.29 2.86 -0.23
C ALA A 90 2.18 2.33 -1.37
N GLY A 91 3.29 3.01 -1.66
CA GLY A 91 4.16 2.68 -2.80
C GLY A 91 3.72 3.31 -4.12
N GLY A 92 2.69 4.16 -4.11
CA GLY A 92 2.31 5.02 -5.23
C GLY A 92 3.22 6.25 -5.36
N LYS A 93 3.09 6.96 -6.48
CA LYS A 93 3.74 8.26 -6.68
C LYS A 93 3.11 9.32 -5.76
N PRO A 94 3.85 10.39 -5.41
CA PRO A 94 3.28 11.51 -4.68
C PRO A 94 2.02 12.06 -5.36
N GLY A 95 0.92 12.16 -4.62
CA GLY A 95 -0.36 12.64 -5.14
C GLY A 95 -1.22 11.59 -5.85
N GLN A 96 -0.78 10.33 -5.91
CA GLN A 96 -1.59 9.22 -6.40
C GLN A 96 -2.63 8.82 -5.35
N GLN A 97 -3.90 8.80 -5.73
CA GLN A 97 -5.03 8.50 -4.85
C GLN A 97 -5.67 7.16 -5.21
N TYR A 98 -6.43 6.60 -4.27
CA TYR A 98 -7.34 5.51 -4.55
C TYR A 98 -8.47 6.02 -5.47
N GLY A 99 -9.10 5.12 -6.22
CA GLY A 99 -10.36 5.43 -6.85
C GLY A 99 -11.51 4.90 -6.03
N ILE A 100 -12.64 5.61 -6.06
CA ILE A 100 -13.84 5.32 -5.28
C ILE A 100 -15.09 5.47 -6.15
N TRP A 101 -16.08 4.63 -5.87
CA TRP A 101 -17.42 4.74 -6.42
C TRP A 101 -18.41 4.18 -5.41
N GLY A 102 -19.47 4.91 -5.12
CA GLY A 102 -20.49 4.54 -4.15
C GLY A 102 -21.86 5.00 -4.64
N ASP A 103 -22.82 4.08 -4.64
CA ASP A 103 -24.18 4.33 -5.10
C ASP A 103 -25.18 4.03 -3.98
N VAL A 104 -25.90 5.06 -3.52
CA VAL A 104 -26.86 4.92 -2.42
C VAL A 104 -28.12 4.16 -2.82
N SER A 105 -28.42 4.08 -4.12
CA SER A 105 -29.60 3.40 -4.62
C SER A 105 -29.45 1.88 -4.60
N THR A 106 -28.24 1.38 -4.84
CA THR A 106 -27.88 -0.05 -4.79
C THR A 106 -27.17 -0.41 -3.49
N GLY A 107 -26.65 0.58 -2.76
CA GLY A 107 -25.79 0.39 -1.60
C GLY A 107 -24.42 -0.22 -1.94
N ASN A 108 -24.05 -0.27 -3.22
CA ASN A 108 -22.79 -0.82 -3.68
C ASN A 108 -21.66 0.21 -3.50
N ILE A 109 -20.52 -0.25 -2.99
CA ILE A 109 -19.30 0.54 -2.82
C ILE A 109 -18.13 -0.19 -3.46
N ILE A 110 -17.39 0.50 -4.32
CA ILE A 110 -16.21 0.01 -5.03
C ILE A 110 -15.04 0.93 -4.71
N VAL A 111 -13.95 0.35 -4.22
CA VAL A 111 -12.69 1.06 -4.02
C VAL A 111 -11.57 0.29 -4.69
N TRP A 112 -10.75 0.99 -5.49
CA TRP A 112 -9.63 0.39 -6.20
C TRP A 112 -8.32 1.11 -5.94
N SER A 113 -7.22 0.36 -5.86
CA SER A 113 -5.88 0.95 -5.89
C SER A 113 -5.35 1.02 -7.31
N PRO A 114 -4.62 2.09 -7.64
CA PRO A 114 -3.82 2.15 -8.86
C PRO A 114 -2.49 1.37 -8.76
N LEU A 115 -2.33 0.46 -7.77
CA LEU A 115 -1.15 -0.40 -7.59
C LEU A 115 -1.19 -1.70 -8.43
N GLY A 116 -2.25 -1.90 -9.22
CA GLY A 116 -2.33 -2.96 -10.26
C GLY A 116 -1.74 -2.50 -11.60
N PRO A 117 -1.87 -3.29 -12.69
CA PRO A 117 -1.47 -2.86 -14.02
C PRO A 117 -2.31 -1.66 -14.47
N GLY A 118 -1.75 -0.49 -14.13
CA GLY A 118 -1.87 0.91 -14.52
C GLY A 118 -3.19 1.61 -14.87
N VAL A 119 -3.17 2.87 -14.45
CA VAL A 119 -3.46 3.98 -15.35
C VAL A 119 -2.13 4.73 -15.47
N ARG A 120 -1.72 5.13 -16.68
CA ARG A 120 -0.51 5.93 -16.86
C ARG A 120 -0.67 7.30 -16.19
N PRO A 121 0.26 7.74 -15.32
CA PRO A 121 0.18 9.04 -14.65
C PRO A 121 0.43 10.26 -15.56
N ASP A 122 0.66 10.05 -16.86
CA ASP A 122 1.00 11.09 -17.83
C ASP A 122 -0.07 11.33 -18.92
N ASN A 123 -1.06 10.45 -19.14
CA ASN A 123 -2.00 10.63 -20.28
C ASN A 123 -3.40 9.96 -20.20
N GLY A 124 -3.79 9.27 -19.13
CA GLY A 124 -5.20 8.83 -18.97
C GLY A 124 -5.71 7.78 -19.97
N ASP A 125 -4.86 7.19 -20.81
CA ASP A 125 -5.25 6.08 -21.70
C ASP A 125 -5.35 4.76 -20.91
N PRO A 126 -6.42 3.95 -21.10
CA PRO A 126 -6.47 2.56 -20.62
C PRO A 126 -5.38 1.71 -21.30
N TRP A 127 -4.86 0.69 -20.62
CA TRP A 127 -3.95 -0.27 -21.27
C TRP A 127 -4.63 -0.92 -22.48
N PRO A 128 -3.91 -1.09 -23.60
CA PRO A 128 -4.38 -1.94 -24.68
C PRO A 128 -4.35 -3.40 -24.19
N TYR A 129 -5.52 -3.92 -23.84
CA TYR A 129 -5.82 -5.31 -23.51
C TYR A 129 -4.97 -5.93 -22.37
N ASP A 130 -5.69 -6.38 -21.34
CA ASP A 130 -5.21 -7.36 -20.38
C ASP A 130 -4.47 -8.50 -21.13
N PRO A 131 -3.19 -8.81 -20.81
CA PRO A 131 -2.55 -9.98 -21.37
C PRO A 131 -3.37 -11.22 -20.98
N PRO A 132 -3.58 -12.19 -21.91
CA PRO A 132 -4.32 -13.41 -21.61
C PRO A 132 -3.66 -14.11 -20.41
N ASP A 133 -4.38 -14.07 -19.28
CA ASP A 133 -4.49 -15.01 -18.16
C ASP A 133 -3.24 -15.67 -17.52
N ALA A 134 -2.01 -15.43 -17.98
CA ALA A 134 -0.81 -16.13 -17.50
C ALA A 134 0.25 -15.23 -16.83
N GLU A 135 0.08 -13.89 -16.83
CA GLU A 135 1.03 -12.95 -16.21
C GLU A 135 0.41 -12.09 -15.10
N TYR A 136 -0.80 -12.46 -14.64
CA TYR A 136 -1.46 -11.83 -13.48
C TYR A 136 -0.92 -12.37 -12.14
N ASP A 137 -0.49 -13.63 -12.07
CA ASP A 137 0.05 -14.22 -10.82
C ASP A 137 1.46 -13.75 -10.45
N LYS A 138 2.12 -12.95 -11.30
CA LYS A 138 3.50 -12.50 -11.07
C LYS A 138 3.60 -11.22 -10.24
N PHE A 139 2.49 -10.53 -9.98
CA PHE A 139 2.48 -9.30 -9.18
C PHE A 139 1.64 -9.48 -7.91
N PRO A 140 2.21 -9.27 -6.70
CA PRO A 140 1.53 -9.57 -5.43
C PRO A 140 0.35 -8.64 -5.09
N CYS A 141 0.13 -7.58 -5.89
CA CYS A 141 -0.96 -6.61 -5.79
C CYS A 141 -1.70 -6.46 -7.13
N HIS A 142 -2.27 -7.53 -7.67
CA HIS A 142 -3.26 -7.33 -8.73
C HIS A 142 -4.50 -6.61 -8.20
N ALA A 143 -5.04 -5.71 -9.03
CA ALA A 143 -6.22 -4.87 -8.84
C ALA A 143 -7.02 -5.24 -7.58
N LEU A 144 -6.68 -4.61 -6.46
CA LEU A 144 -7.42 -4.76 -5.22
C LEU A 144 -8.71 -3.95 -5.36
N ASP A 145 -9.68 -4.50 -6.08
CA ASP A 145 -11.04 -3.99 -6.12
C ASP A 145 -11.74 -4.53 -4.88
N TYR A 146 -11.90 -3.69 -3.87
CA TYR A 146 -12.77 -4.01 -2.75
C TYR A 146 -14.18 -3.62 -3.15
N GLN A 147 -14.96 -4.62 -3.58
CA GLN A 147 -16.38 -4.48 -3.85
C GLN A 147 -17.15 -4.89 -2.59
N TYR A 148 -17.97 -3.99 -2.08
CA TYR A 148 -18.92 -4.23 -1.02
C TYR A 148 -20.32 -4.11 -1.62
N THR A 149 -21.00 -5.24 -1.76
CA THR A 149 -22.39 -5.32 -2.20
C THR A 149 -23.25 -5.70 -1.00
N ASN A 150 -24.32 -4.93 -0.76
CA ASN A 150 -25.32 -5.29 0.23
C ASN A 150 -26.23 -6.37 -0.38
N ASP A 151 -25.91 -7.64 -0.13
CA ASP A 151 -26.88 -8.75 -0.33
C ASP A 151 -27.93 -8.77 0.80
#